data_AF-A0A969NH97-F1
#
_entry.id   AF-A0A969NH97-F1
#
_cell.length_a   1.000
_cell.length_b   1.000
_cell.length_c   1.000
_cell.angle_alpha   90.00
_cell.angle_beta   90.00
_cell.angle_gamma   90.00
#
_symmetry.space_group_name_H-M   'P 1'
#
loop_
_entity.id
_entity.type
_entity.pdbx_description
1 polymer ?
#
loop_
_entity_poly.entity_id
_entity_poly.type
_entity_poly.pdbx_seq_one_letter_code
_entity_poly.pdbx_strand_id
1 'polypeptide(L)'
;MKINPLFDLAYKKSPDYNQTFYNNTRGIEFKGDIGRRFSFYTAFYENEARFAPYITDYVNEHRVAPGQGAVKILGNSKFDFSRASAYFTIKASKNITIQAGHYKHFIGEGYRSLLLSDNSFNYPYLRFFCRI
;
A
#
# COMPACT_ATOMS: atom_id res chain seq x y z
N MET A 1 18.11 -11.57 -4.97
CA MET A 1 17.50 -10.24 -5.20
C MET A 1 16.52 -10.36 -6.35
N LYS A 2 15.34 -9.74 -6.27
CA LYS A 2 14.28 -9.79 -7.28
C LYS A 2 13.72 -8.39 -7.48
N ILE A 3 13.42 -8.07 -8.74
CA ILE A 3 12.79 -6.82 -9.15
C ILE A 3 11.53 -7.22 -9.90
N ASN A 4 10.39 -6.76 -9.41
CA ASN A 4 9.08 -7.10 -9.96
C ASN A 4 8.38 -5.81 -10.39
N PRO A 5 8.14 -5.59 -11.69
CA PRO A 5 7.21 -4.56 -12.12
C PRO A 5 5.78 -5.01 -11.77
N LEU A 6 4.96 -4.06 -11.32
CA LEU A 6 3.58 -4.30 -10.89
C LEU A 6 2.64 -3.36 -11.63
N PHE A 7 1.55 -3.92 -12.14
CA PHE A 7 0.51 -3.20 -12.84
C PHE A 7 -0.84 -3.72 -12.39
N ASP A 8 -1.75 -2.82 -12.05
CA ASP A 8 -3.15 -3.13 -11.74
C ASP A 8 -4.04 -2.13 -12.47
N LEU A 9 -4.79 -2.65 -13.43
CA LEU A 9 -5.67 -1.88 -14.30
C LEU A 9 -7.09 -2.36 -14.09
N ALA A 10 -7.96 -1.47 -13.62
CA ALA A 10 -9.39 -1.73 -13.51
C ALA A 10 -10.18 -0.69 -14.30
N TYR A 11 -11.24 -1.14 -14.96
CA TYR A 11 -12.15 -0.30 -15.72
C TYR A 11 -13.59 -0.74 -15.46
N LYS A 12 -14.47 0.20 -15.14
CA LYS A 12 -15.88 -0.06 -14.90
C LYS A 12 -16.73 1.09 -15.41
N LYS A 13 -17.74 0.79 -16.21
CA LYS A 13 -18.78 1.76 -16.60
C LYS A 13 -19.97 1.61 -15.66
N SER A 14 -20.41 2.69 -15.03
CA SER A 14 -21.62 2.69 -14.23
C SER A 14 -22.77 3.36 -14.99
N PRO A 15 -23.88 2.64 -15.24
CA PRO A 15 -25.05 3.23 -15.86
C PRO A 15 -25.75 4.24 -14.93
N ASP A 16 -25.74 4.01 -13.62
CA ASP A 16 -26.41 4.86 -12.62
C ASP A 16 -25.86 6.28 -12.56
N TYR A 17 -24.54 6.43 -12.73
CA TYR A 17 -23.86 7.73 -12.66
C TYR A 17 -23.48 8.29 -14.04
N ASN A 18 -23.81 7.57 -15.13
CA ASN A 18 -23.33 7.85 -16.48
C ASN A 18 -21.82 8.20 -16.54
N GLN A 19 -21.03 7.52 -15.70
CA GLN A 19 -19.62 7.81 -15.47
C GLN A 19 -18.79 6.53 -15.56
N THR A 20 -17.57 6.69 -16.04
CA THR A 20 -16.56 5.64 -16.07
C THR A 20 -15.64 5.77 -14.87
N PHE A 21 -15.51 4.68 -14.13
CA PHE A 21 -14.51 4.51 -13.08
C PHE A 21 -13.33 3.72 -13.63
N TYR A 22 -12.13 4.15 -13.26
CA TYR A 22 -10.93 3.42 -13.60
C TYR A 22 -9.91 3.52 -12.47
N ASN A 23 -9.05 2.53 -12.39
CA ASN A 23 -7.90 2.50 -11.51
C ASN A 23 -6.70 2.06 -12.34
N ASN A 24 -5.64 2.87 -12.37
CA ASN A 24 -4.40 2.57 -13.07
C ASN A 24 -3.25 2.68 -12.08
N THR A 25 -2.93 1.55 -11.44
CA THR A 25 -1.77 1.43 -10.56
C THR A 25 -0.59 0.91 -11.35
N ARG A 26 0.54 1.59 -11.21
CA ARG A 26 1.85 1.19 -11.71
C ARG A 26 2.80 1.16 -10.54
N GLY A 27 3.71 0.21 -10.52
CA GLY A 27 4.65 0.13 -9.43
C GLY A 27 5.82 -0.75 -9.74
N ILE A 28 6.79 -0.68 -8.84
CA ILE A 28 7.96 -1.53 -8.88
C ILE A 28 8.26 -1.99 -7.46
N GLU A 29 8.54 -3.27 -7.33
CA GLU A 29 8.90 -3.91 -6.08
C GLU A 29 10.32 -4.45 -6.18
N PHE A 30 11.14 -4.12 -5.20
CA PHE A 30 12.47 -4.68 -5.01
C PHE A 30 12.50 -5.42 -3.69
N LYS A 31 12.91 -6.70 -3.74
CA LYS A 31 13.11 -7.49 -2.53
C LYS A 31 14.35 -8.35 -2.65
N GLY A 32 15.03 -8.54 -1.54
CA GLY A 32 16.26 -9.31 -1.54
C GLY A 32 16.71 -9.72 -0.16
N ASP A 33 17.49 -10.79 -0.15
CA ASP A 33 18.19 -11.27 1.02
C ASP A 33 19.68 -10.98 0.84
N ILE A 34 20.29 -10.40 1.87
CA ILE A 34 21.73 -10.21 1.98
C ILE A 34 22.24 -11.24 2.98
N GLY A 35 22.84 -12.31 2.47
CA GLY A 35 23.27 -13.45 3.27
C GLY A 35 22.10 -14.23 3.88
N ARG A 36 22.29 -14.75 5.09
CA ARG A 36 21.26 -15.55 5.81
C ARG A 36 20.49 -14.79 6.88
N ARG A 37 20.93 -13.57 7.21
CA ARG A 37 20.44 -12.81 8.37
C ARG A 37 19.70 -11.53 8.02
N PHE A 38 19.92 -10.96 6.84
CA PHE A 38 19.32 -9.68 6.46
C PHE A 38 18.42 -9.86 5.23
N SER A 39 17.23 -9.28 5.29
CA SER A 39 16.28 -9.22 4.18
C SER A 39 15.75 -7.81 4.08
N PHE A 40 15.49 -7.33 2.88
CA PHE A 40 14.90 -6.02 2.65
C PHE A 40 13.79 -6.08 1.61
N TYR A 41 12.87 -5.13 1.72
CA TYR A 41 11.76 -4.91 0.84
C TYR A 41 11.63 -3.41 0.61
N THR A 42 11.46 -3.00 -0.63
CA THR A 42 11.03 -1.66 -0.98
C THR A 42 10.11 -1.73 -2.17
N ALA A 43 9.07 -0.93 -2.17
CA ALA A 43 8.11 -0.86 -3.26
C ALA A 43 7.61 0.57 -3.42
N PHE A 44 7.51 0.98 -4.67
CA PHE A 44 6.97 2.27 -5.06
C PHE A 44 5.78 2.03 -5.98
N TYR A 45 4.70 2.75 -5.72
CA TYR A 45 3.49 2.68 -6.52
C TYR A 45 3.02 4.09 -6.85
N GLU A 46 2.66 4.29 -8.10
CA GLU A 46 1.92 5.45 -8.60
C GLU A 46 0.55 4.97 -9.06
N ASN A 47 -0.46 5.76 -8.77
CA ASN A 47 -1.83 5.40 -9.08
C ASN A 47 -2.59 6.61 -9.59
N GLU A 48 -3.22 6.43 -10.74
CA GLU A 48 -4.22 7.35 -11.24
C GLU A 48 -5.59 6.65 -11.21
N ALA A 49 -6.54 7.25 -10.50
CA ALA A 49 -7.88 6.68 -10.37
C ALA A 49 -8.98 7.73 -10.56
N ARG A 50 -10.11 7.24 -11.08
CA ARG A 50 -11.38 7.95 -11.12
C ARG A 50 -12.40 7.21 -10.28
N PHE A 51 -12.73 7.77 -9.12
CA PHE A 51 -13.60 7.13 -8.14
C PHE A 51 -15.08 7.43 -8.36
N ALA A 52 -15.93 6.68 -7.66
CA ALA A 52 -17.36 6.97 -7.53
C ALA A 52 -17.61 8.27 -6.76
N PRO A 53 -18.80 8.90 -6.91
CA PRO A 53 -19.09 10.19 -6.28
C PRO A 53 -18.88 10.21 -4.77
N TYR A 54 -19.37 9.19 -4.04
CA TYR A 54 -19.20 9.13 -2.58
C TYR A 54 -17.74 9.10 -2.11
N ILE A 55 -16.83 8.48 -2.87
CA ILE A 55 -15.39 8.52 -2.58
C ILE A 55 -14.81 9.86 -3.03
N THR A 56 -15.25 10.37 -4.17
CA THR A 56 -14.81 11.66 -4.72
C THR A 56 -15.07 12.78 -3.71
N ASP A 57 -16.24 12.81 -3.08
CA ASP A 57 -16.61 13.82 -2.08
C ASP A 57 -15.72 13.71 -0.84
N TYR A 58 -15.54 12.48 -0.31
CA TYR A 58 -14.63 12.22 0.81
C TYR A 58 -13.20 12.70 0.51
N VAL A 59 -12.69 12.38 -0.68
CA VAL A 59 -11.34 12.73 -1.11
C VAL A 59 -11.20 14.24 -1.34
N ASN A 60 -12.22 14.91 -1.87
CA ASN A 60 -12.22 16.36 -2.07
C ASN A 60 -12.20 17.11 -0.74
N GLU A 61 -12.93 16.60 0.26
CA GLU A 61 -12.98 17.18 1.61
C GLU A 61 -11.69 16.93 2.40
N HIS A 62 -11.22 15.68 2.45
CA HIS A 62 -10.11 15.27 3.32
C HIS A 62 -8.76 15.30 2.63
N ARG A 63 -8.71 15.44 1.30
CA ARG A 63 -7.50 15.38 0.46
C ARG A 63 -6.68 14.10 0.61
N VAL A 64 -7.32 13.02 1.05
CA VAL A 64 -6.70 11.70 1.29
C VAL A 64 -7.57 10.63 0.66
N ALA A 65 -6.95 9.72 -0.09
CA ALA A 65 -7.64 8.54 -0.61
C ALA A 65 -7.75 7.47 0.49
N PRO A 66 -8.92 6.82 0.68
CA PRO A 66 -9.08 5.78 1.69
C PRO A 66 -8.03 4.67 1.56
N GLY A 67 -7.36 4.32 2.66
CA GLY A 67 -6.28 3.32 2.70
C GLY A 67 -4.98 3.76 1.99
N GLN A 68 -4.94 5.00 1.50
CA GLN A 68 -3.83 5.62 0.79
C GLN A 68 -3.43 6.93 1.48
N GLY A 69 -2.44 7.61 0.91
CA GLY A 69 -1.92 8.87 1.42
C GLY A 69 -2.65 10.07 0.85
N ALA A 70 -1.99 11.22 0.96
CA ALA A 70 -2.44 12.46 0.31
C ALA A 70 -2.58 12.27 -1.20
N VAL A 71 -3.61 12.88 -1.77
CA VAL A 71 -3.86 12.83 -3.21
C VAL A 71 -3.69 14.19 -3.86
N LYS A 72 -3.32 14.17 -5.14
CA LYS A 72 -3.38 15.30 -6.05
C LYS A 72 -4.68 15.22 -6.85
N ILE A 73 -5.45 16.30 -6.82
CA ILE A 73 -6.70 16.43 -7.57
C ILE A 73 -6.37 16.99 -8.96
N LEU A 74 -6.64 16.21 -10.01
CA LEU A 74 -6.33 16.59 -11.40
C LEU A 74 -7.56 17.12 -12.15
N GLY A 75 -8.77 16.89 -11.63
CA GLY A 75 -10.03 17.38 -12.20
C GLY A 75 -11.23 16.73 -11.52
N ASN A 76 -12.42 16.95 -12.07
CA ASN A 76 -13.67 16.41 -11.51
C ASN A 76 -13.63 14.87 -11.47
N SER A 77 -13.48 14.33 -10.25
CA SER A 77 -13.34 12.90 -9.92
C SER A 77 -12.04 12.22 -10.35
N LYS A 78 -11.00 12.94 -10.82
CA LYS A 78 -9.71 12.33 -11.18
C LYS A 78 -8.64 12.63 -10.14
N PHE A 79 -7.98 11.59 -9.66
CA PHE A 79 -7.01 11.66 -8.58
C PHE A 79 -5.74 10.93 -8.96
N ASP A 80 -4.62 11.53 -8.55
CA ASP A 80 -3.28 10.95 -8.67
C ASP A 80 -2.68 10.87 -7.27
N PHE A 81 -2.16 9.71 -6.92
CA PHE A 81 -1.53 9.47 -5.63
C PHE A 81 -0.43 8.43 -5.77
N SER A 82 0.60 8.59 -4.96
CA SER A 82 1.72 7.67 -4.90
C SER A 82 1.96 7.20 -3.48
N ARG A 83 2.56 6.02 -3.37
CA ARG A 83 3.00 5.47 -2.08
C ARG A 83 4.35 4.80 -2.21
N ALA A 84 5.18 5.06 -1.22
CA ALA A 84 6.44 4.36 -1.02
C ALA A 84 6.34 3.52 0.26
N SER A 85 6.84 2.29 0.18
CA SER A 85 6.88 1.38 1.32
C SER A 85 8.23 0.71 1.36
N ALA A 86 8.86 0.67 2.52
CA ALA A 86 10.15 0.03 2.68
C ALA A 86 10.30 -0.57 4.07
N TYR A 87 10.83 -1.77 4.18
CA TYR A 87 11.19 -2.36 5.46
C TYR A 87 12.40 -3.27 5.30
N PHE A 88 13.12 -3.46 6.39
CA PHE A 88 14.17 -4.45 6.48
C PHE A 88 13.91 -5.38 7.66
N THR A 89 14.45 -6.58 7.56
CA THR A 89 14.27 -7.65 8.53
C THR A 89 15.63 -8.25 8.86
N ILE A 90 15.95 -8.35 10.15
CA ILE A 90 17.22 -8.86 10.67
C ILE A 90 16.94 -10.06 11.57
N LYS A 91 17.53 -11.20 11.26
CA LYS A 91 17.59 -12.36 12.15
C LYS A 91 18.71 -12.17 13.16
N ALA A 92 18.37 -11.62 14.32
CA ALA A 92 19.30 -11.41 15.43
C ALA A 92 19.78 -12.73 16.05
N SER A 93 18.93 -13.75 16.05
CA SER A 93 19.25 -15.11 16.54
C SER A 93 18.37 -16.15 15.84
N LYS A 94 18.58 -17.46 16.12
CA LYS A 94 17.73 -18.54 15.55
C LYS A 94 16.24 -18.34 15.85
N ASN A 95 15.94 -17.78 17.02
CA ASN A 95 14.60 -17.60 17.55
C ASN A 95 14.09 -16.17 17.46
N ILE A 96 14.95 -15.19 17.15
CA ILE A 96 14.60 -13.75 17.21
C ILE A 96 14.80 -13.11 15.84
N THR A 97 13.72 -12.53 15.32
CA THR A 97 13.72 -11.73 14.10
C THR A 97 13.15 -10.35 14.39
N ILE A 98 13.85 -9.30 13.95
CA ILE A 98 13.47 -7.90 14.12
C ILE A 98 13.12 -7.37 12.74
N GLN A 99 11.99 -6.67 12.61
CA GLN A 99 11.58 -6.00 11.39
C GLN A 99 11.31 -4.54 11.69
N ALA A 100 11.86 -3.64 10.89
CA ALA A 100 11.65 -2.22 11.01
C ALA A 100 11.44 -1.59 9.64
N GLY A 101 10.56 -0.61 9.55
CA GLY A 101 10.29 0.06 8.29
C GLY A 101 9.03 0.89 8.28
N HIS A 102 8.69 1.38 7.09
CA HIS A 102 7.50 2.12 6.76
C HIS A 102 6.62 1.27 5.83
N TYR A 103 5.68 0.53 6.40
CA TYR A 103 4.78 -0.36 5.66
C TYR A 103 3.49 -0.58 6.47
N LYS A 104 2.44 -1.06 5.82
CA LYS A 104 1.17 -1.37 6.50
C LYS A 104 1.26 -2.68 7.27
N HIS A 105 1.09 -2.62 8.58
CA HIS A 105 1.08 -3.81 9.41
C HIS A 105 -0.19 -4.64 9.25
N PHE A 106 0.00 -5.94 9.13
CA PHE A 106 -1.06 -6.94 9.20
C PHE A 106 -0.81 -7.88 10.38
N ILE A 107 -1.80 -8.01 11.26
CA ILE A 107 -1.76 -8.91 12.41
C ILE A 107 -2.96 -9.84 12.30
N GLY A 108 -2.70 -11.12 12.05
CA GLY A 108 -3.71 -12.15 11.88
C GLY A 108 -3.35 -13.11 10.76
N GLU A 109 -4.23 -14.06 10.51
CA GLU A 109 -4.18 -15.02 9.41
C GLU A 109 -5.46 -14.81 8.58
N GLY A 110 -5.40 -14.06 7.47
CA GLY A 110 -6.59 -13.72 6.69
C GLY A 110 -6.40 -12.56 5.71
N TYR A 111 -7.50 -12.04 5.16
CA TYR A 111 -7.48 -10.92 4.21
C TYR A 111 -7.47 -9.54 4.91
N ARG A 112 -8.04 -9.45 6.13
CA ARG A 112 -8.17 -8.21 6.92
C ARG A 112 -7.67 -8.43 8.34
N SER A 113 -6.92 -7.46 8.86
CA SER A 113 -6.45 -7.47 10.25
C SER A 113 -7.60 -7.08 11.17
N LEU A 114 -7.83 -7.84 12.25
CA LEU A 114 -8.86 -7.50 13.24
C LEU A 114 -8.42 -6.35 14.16
N LEU A 115 -7.12 -6.18 14.33
CA LEU A 115 -6.54 -5.21 15.26
C LEU A 115 -6.13 -3.90 14.57
N LEU A 116 -5.87 -3.94 13.27
CA LEU A 116 -5.40 -2.78 12.51
C LEU A 116 -6.33 -2.52 11.33
N SER A 117 -6.77 -1.28 11.21
CA SER A 117 -7.69 -0.87 10.15
C SER A 117 -7.02 -0.93 8.78
N ASP A 118 -7.77 -1.43 7.79
CA ASP A 118 -7.36 -1.40 6.40
C ASP A 118 -7.40 0.02 5.79
N ASN A 119 -7.98 1.00 6.48
CA ASN A 119 -8.07 2.37 5.98
C ASN A 119 -6.84 3.24 6.31
N SER A 120 -5.93 2.74 7.15
CA SER A 120 -4.73 3.49 7.54
C SER A 120 -3.63 3.43 6.48
N PHE A 121 -2.95 4.56 6.28
CA PHE A 121 -1.78 4.64 5.41
C PHE A 121 -0.57 3.93 6.02
N ASN A 122 0.48 3.72 5.22
CA ASN A 122 1.76 3.20 5.70
C ASN A 122 2.28 4.07 6.85
N TYR A 123 2.87 3.43 7.85
CA TYR A 123 3.42 4.10 9.02
C TYR A 123 4.74 3.45 9.45
N PRO A 124 5.63 4.21 10.14
CA PRO A 124 6.87 3.66 10.64
C PRO A 124 6.61 2.72 11.81
N TYR A 125 7.29 1.59 11.84
CA TYR A 125 7.14 0.61 12.91
C TYR A 125 8.42 -0.15 13.22
N LEU A 126 8.40 -0.79 14.39
CA LEU A 126 9.36 -1.78 14.84
C LEU A 126 8.60 -3.01 15.36
N ARG A 127 8.93 -4.19 14.84
CA ARG A 127 8.29 -5.46 15.15
C ARG A 127 9.34 -6.50 15.56
N PHE A 128 8.99 -7.29 16.57
CA PHE A 128 9.79 -8.40 17.06
C PHE A 128 9.02 -9.70 16.88
N PHE A 129 9.67 -10.69 16.31
CA PHE A 129 9.18 -12.06 16.23
C PHE A 129 10.09 -12.94 17.08
N CYS A 130 9.52 -13.53 18.12
CA CYS A 130 10.16 -14.60 18.88
C CYS A 130 9.47 -15.91 18.52
N ARG A 131 10.24 -16.90 18.05
CA ARG A 131 9.77 -18.27 17.83
C ARG A 131 10.32 -19.14 18.95
N ILE A 132 9.45 -19.57 19.85
CA ILE A 132 9.78 -20.50 20.94
C ILE A 132 9.93 -21.91 20.35
#